data_AF-G2NP09-F1
#
_entry.id   AF-G2NP09-F1
#
_cell.length_a   1.000
_cell.length_b   1.000
_cell.length_c   1.000
_cell.angle_alpha   90.00
_cell.angle_beta   90.00
_cell.angle_gamma   90.00
#
_symmetry.space_group_name_H-M   'P 1'
#
loop_
_entity.id
_entity.type
_entity.pdbx_description
1 polymer ?
#
loop_
_entity_poly.entity_id
_entity_poly.type
_entity_poly.pdbx_seq_one_letter_code
_entity_poly.pdbx_strand_id
1 'polypeptide(L)'
;MLTGTVVAVGAVAAFLFVDPPWQHDDDALAADRTPTGPTSPAPSSPDASPSPEVTQSPEASPSTEKTVDPDSVPESGSGTFTVARAGISSSGKGDPYRVEVEDGIGVDPDSAAEDVAAILADPRGWNEGGTRSFRQVADGSAGLVIRIGTPATTDKLCGQYDLDTGGEVNCRGGENVMVNLRRWLLGSPTFDGTAAEYRALIINHEVGHWLGHGHETCPGPGRPAPAMMQQIKGLKGCTSNAWPYTADGTYLGGPSVP
;
A
#
# COMPACT_ATOMS: atom_id res chain seq x y z
N MET A 1 43.51 19.80 -60.43
CA MET A 1 42.18 19.32 -60.03
C MET A 1 42.40 18.06 -59.21
N LEU A 2 42.42 18.16 -57.88
CA LEU A 2 42.49 16.99 -57.00
C LEU A 2 41.14 16.86 -56.30
N THR A 3 40.43 15.79 -56.63
CA THR A 3 39.19 15.32 -56.04
C THR A 3 39.46 14.77 -54.64
N GLY A 4 38.88 15.40 -53.62
CA GLY A 4 38.90 14.92 -52.24
C GLY A 4 37.76 13.96 -51.96
N THR A 5 38.07 12.72 -51.63
CA THR A 5 37.12 11.70 -51.16
C THR A 5 36.92 11.88 -49.66
N VAL A 6 35.68 12.17 -49.24
CA VAL A 6 35.30 12.18 -47.81
C VAL A 6 34.81 10.77 -47.46
N VAL A 7 35.55 10.07 -46.59
CA VAL A 7 35.12 8.80 -46.01
C VAL A 7 34.36 9.11 -44.71
N ALA A 8 33.04 8.86 -44.72
CA ALA A 8 32.23 8.91 -43.51
C ALA A 8 32.41 7.60 -42.72
N VAL A 9 32.97 7.69 -41.51
CA VAL A 9 33.03 6.57 -40.57
C VAL A 9 31.76 6.62 -39.72
N GLY A 10 30.83 5.69 -39.96
CA GLY A 10 29.66 5.48 -39.10
C GLY A 10 30.06 4.74 -37.83
N ALA A 11 29.84 5.36 -36.67
CA ALA A 11 29.95 4.69 -35.38
C ALA A 11 28.67 3.90 -35.12
N VAL A 12 28.78 2.56 -35.08
CA VAL A 12 27.71 1.69 -34.59
C VAL A 12 27.86 1.62 -33.06
N ALA A 13 26.94 2.26 -32.33
CA ALA A 13 26.84 2.07 -30.89
C ALA A 13 26.17 0.71 -30.63
N ALA A 14 26.97 -0.27 -30.21
CA ALA A 14 26.45 -1.50 -29.63
C ALA A 14 25.91 -1.18 -28.23
N PHE A 15 24.59 -1.18 -28.07
CA PHE A 15 23.97 -1.17 -26.76
C PHE A 15 24.22 -2.53 -26.10
N LEU A 16 25.13 -2.56 -25.14
CA LEU A 16 25.22 -3.65 -24.18
C LEU A 16 23.96 -3.55 -23.30
N PHE A 17 23.05 -4.51 -23.42
CA PHE A 17 22.04 -4.74 -22.39
C PHE A 17 22.77 -5.16 -21.12
N VAL A 18 22.87 -4.23 -20.17
CA VAL A 18 23.28 -4.53 -18.80
C VAL A 18 22.00 -4.92 -18.08
N ASP A 19 21.83 -6.20 -17.81
CA ASP A 19 20.74 -6.69 -16.98
C ASP A 19 20.82 -6.06 -15.57
N PRO A 20 19.69 -5.59 -14.99
CA PRO A 20 19.68 -4.99 -13.66
C PRO A 20 20.19 -5.97 -12.58
N PRO A 21 20.95 -5.51 -11.59
CA PRO A 21 21.72 -6.34 -10.65
C PRO A 21 20.90 -7.14 -9.61
N TRP A 22 19.59 -7.27 -9.79
CA TRP A 22 18.68 -7.79 -8.76
C TRP A 22 18.25 -9.25 -8.97
N GLN A 23 18.88 -9.96 -9.91
CA GLN A 23 18.47 -11.32 -10.29
C GLN A 23 19.20 -12.47 -9.60
N HIS A 24 20.15 -12.26 -8.67
CA HIS A 24 20.90 -13.40 -8.12
C HIS A 24 21.10 -13.26 -6.61
N ASP A 25 20.33 -14.04 -5.86
CA ASP A 25 20.69 -14.59 -4.55
C ASP A 25 20.00 -15.95 -4.42
N ASP A 26 20.58 -16.97 -5.05
CA ASP A 26 20.39 -18.38 -4.69
C ASP A 26 21.48 -18.73 -3.67
N ASP A 27 21.10 -19.06 -2.43
CA ASP A 27 21.54 -20.31 -1.78
C ASP A 27 20.97 -20.51 -0.36
N ALA A 28 20.61 -21.78 -0.11
CA ALA A 28 20.63 -22.49 1.18
C ALA A 28 19.46 -22.18 2.19
N LEU A 29 18.74 -23.13 2.79
CA LEU A 29 18.95 -24.56 3.07
C LEU A 29 17.60 -25.29 3.24
N ALA A 30 17.56 -26.52 2.75
CA ALA A 30 16.59 -27.53 3.13
C ALA A 30 16.85 -28.07 4.55
N ALA A 31 15.77 -28.27 5.33
CA ALA A 31 15.78 -29.21 6.43
C ALA A 31 14.38 -29.81 6.63
N ASP A 32 14.36 -31.13 6.49
CA ASP A 32 13.30 -32.10 6.61
C ASP A 32 12.66 -32.16 8.02
N ARG A 33 11.37 -32.49 8.10
CA ARG A 33 10.71 -33.28 9.18
C ARG A 33 9.20 -33.41 8.98
N THR A 34 8.79 -34.61 8.59
CA THR A 34 7.43 -35.15 8.79
C THR A 34 7.18 -35.44 10.29
N PRO A 35 5.92 -35.45 10.76
CA PRO A 35 5.37 -36.75 11.12
C PRO A 35 3.89 -36.96 10.76
N THR A 36 3.62 -38.19 10.34
CA THR A 36 2.33 -38.83 10.15
C THR A 36 1.69 -39.24 11.48
N GLY A 37 0.37 -39.16 11.55
CA GLY A 37 -0.42 -39.92 12.52
C GLY A 37 -1.92 -39.66 12.41
N PRO A 38 -2.73 -40.63 11.96
CA PRO A 38 -4.17 -40.62 12.17
C PRO A 38 -4.54 -41.67 13.23
N THR A 39 -5.45 -41.34 14.15
CA THR A 39 -6.42 -42.29 14.75
C THR A 39 -7.52 -41.50 15.46
N SER A 40 -8.75 -41.65 14.97
CA SER A 40 -10.01 -41.33 15.65
C SER A 40 -10.52 -42.62 16.33
N PRO A 41 -11.33 -42.54 17.40
CA PRO A 41 -12.79 -42.54 17.17
C PRO A 41 -13.60 -41.63 18.13
N ALA A 42 -14.77 -41.19 17.66
CA ALA A 42 -15.86 -40.61 18.45
C ALA A 42 -16.57 -41.68 19.33
N PRO A 43 -17.38 -41.31 20.34
CA PRO A 43 -18.81 -41.12 20.05
C PRO A 43 -19.62 -40.11 20.93
N SER A 44 -20.74 -39.66 20.34
CA SER A 44 -22.09 -39.37 20.87
C SER A 44 -22.39 -38.22 21.86
N SER A 45 -23.23 -37.29 21.37
CA SER A 45 -24.13 -36.36 22.10
C SER A 45 -25.28 -37.09 22.84
N PRO A 46 -26.02 -36.47 23.78
CA PRO A 46 -27.05 -35.42 23.57
C PRO A 46 -26.87 -34.23 24.56
N ASP A 47 -27.59 -33.10 24.58
CA ASP A 47 -29.01 -32.79 24.44
C ASP A 47 -29.18 -31.25 24.30
N ALA A 48 -30.38 -30.79 23.96
CA ALA A 48 -30.70 -29.45 23.45
C ALA A 48 -31.16 -28.46 24.53
N SER A 49 -30.80 -27.17 24.38
CA SER A 49 -31.61 -26.04 24.86
C SER A 49 -31.18 -24.71 24.22
N PRO A 50 -32.10 -23.73 24.09
CA PRO A 50 -32.12 -22.77 22.98
C PRO A 50 -31.19 -21.57 23.19
N SER A 51 -30.47 -21.20 22.12
CA SER A 51 -29.67 -19.97 22.02
C SER A 51 -30.55 -18.80 21.57
N PRO A 52 -30.34 -17.57 22.07
CA PRO A 52 -31.08 -16.40 21.64
C PRO A 52 -30.71 -16.01 20.19
N GLU A 53 -31.71 -15.47 19.52
CA GLU A 53 -31.71 -15.04 18.12
C GLU A 53 -30.70 -13.90 17.92
N VAL A 54 -29.58 -14.20 17.25
CA VAL A 54 -28.60 -13.20 16.83
C VAL A 54 -29.19 -12.47 15.62
N THR A 55 -29.52 -11.20 15.83
CA THR A 55 -29.84 -10.24 14.78
C THR A 55 -28.69 -10.22 13.77
N GLN A 56 -28.97 -10.68 12.55
CA GLN A 56 -28.01 -10.70 11.45
C GLN A 56 -27.60 -9.26 11.12
N SER A 57 -26.31 -8.98 11.33
CA SER A 57 -25.63 -7.80 10.82
C SER A 57 -25.72 -7.80 9.30
N PRO A 58 -25.96 -6.66 8.62
CA PRO A 58 -26.04 -6.65 7.17
C PRO A 58 -24.68 -7.04 6.58
N GLU A 59 -24.66 -8.15 5.87
CA GLU A 59 -23.55 -8.59 5.04
C GLU A 59 -23.32 -7.52 3.97
N ALA A 60 -22.14 -6.89 3.97
CA ALA A 60 -21.77 -5.91 2.97
C ALA A 60 -21.80 -6.57 1.59
N SER A 61 -22.69 -6.09 0.72
CA SER A 61 -22.69 -6.52 -0.69
C SER A 61 -21.34 -6.23 -1.33
N PRO A 62 -20.80 -7.12 -2.17
CA PRO A 62 -19.59 -6.83 -2.91
C PRO A 62 -19.88 -5.68 -3.88
N SER A 63 -19.36 -4.49 -3.58
CA SER A 63 -19.22 -3.44 -4.58
C SER A 63 -18.27 -3.96 -5.65
N THR A 64 -18.81 -4.26 -6.83
CA THR A 64 -18.00 -4.62 -7.99
C THR A 64 -17.11 -3.43 -8.32
N GLU A 65 -15.84 -3.48 -7.94
CA GLU A 65 -14.88 -2.44 -8.26
C GLU A 65 -14.76 -2.34 -9.78
N LYS A 66 -14.91 -1.14 -10.33
CA LYS A 66 -14.86 -0.91 -11.77
C LYS A 66 -13.42 -1.12 -12.23
N THR A 67 -13.21 -2.01 -13.19
CA THR A 67 -11.88 -2.19 -13.80
C THR A 67 -11.44 -0.91 -14.50
N VAL A 68 -10.31 -0.37 -14.07
CA VAL A 68 -9.63 0.79 -14.67
C VAL A 68 -8.66 0.30 -15.73
N ASP A 69 -8.64 0.96 -16.90
CA ASP A 69 -7.67 0.69 -17.94
C ASP A 69 -6.29 1.23 -17.51
N PRO A 70 -5.24 0.39 -17.38
CA PRO A 70 -3.92 0.85 -16.98
C PRO A 70 -3.35 1.98 -17.85
N ASP A 71 -3.66 1.97 -19.15
CA ASP A 71 -3.17 2.98 -20.11
C ASP A 71 -3.92 4.31 -19.98
N SER A 72 -5.02 4.33 -19.22
CA SER A 72 -5.80 5.55 -18.95
C SER A 72 -5.30 6.37 -17.77
N VAL A 73 -4.36 5.84 -16.96
CA VAL A 73 -3.81 6.57 -15.81
C VAL A 73 -2.85 7.65 -16.30
N PRO A 74 -3.10 8.94 -16.02
CA PRO A 74 -2.22 10.02 -16.47
C PRO A 74 -0.87 9.95 -15.77
N GLU A 75 0.20 10.02 -16.56
CA GLU A 75 1.59 10.02 -16.06
C GLU A 75 1.95 11.32 -15.33
N SER A 76 1.36 12.45 -15.75
CA SER A 76 1.59 13.76 -15.14
C SER A 76 0.29 14.55 -14.99
N GLY A 77 0.28 15.46 -14.02
CA GLY A 77 -0.85 16.33 -13.69
C GLY A 77 -0.44 17.78 -13.48
N SER A 78 -1.35 18.58 -12.95
CA SER A 78 -1.19 20.02 -12.73
C SER A 78 -0.19 20.38 -11.64
N GLY A 79 0.07 19.47 -10.70
CA GLY A 79 0.81 19.72 -9.47
C GLY A 79 0.07 20.62 -8.46
N THR A 80 -1.20 20.95 -8.70
CA THR A 80 -2.07 21.66 -7.76
C THR A 80 -3.04 20.68 -7.12
N PHE A 81 -3.49 20.96 -5.89
CA PHE A 81 -4.25 20.02 -5.08
C PHE A 81 -5.53 20.64 -4.52
N THR A 82 -6.60 19.85 -4.54
CA THR A 82 -7.84 20.14 -3.82
C THR A 82 -7.87 19.41 -2.48
N VAL A 83 -8.15 20.16 -1.41
CA VAL A 83 -8.34 19.62 -0.06
C VAL A 83 -9.75 19.02 0.07
N ALA A 84 -9.81 17.76 0.47
CA ALA A 84 -11.07 17.08 0.79
C ALA A 84 -11.77 17.72 1.99
N ARG A 85 -13.10 17.80 1.93
CA ARG A 85 -13.99 18.44 2.91
C ARG A 85 -14.91 17.46 3.63
N ALA A 86 -15.24 16.34 3.02
CA ALA A 86 -15.99 15.27 3.68
C ALA A 86 -15.27 14.76 4.94
N GLY A 87 -16.02 14.42 5.98
CA GLY A 87 -15.48 13.86 7.23
C GLY A 87 -14.74 14.84 8.16
N ILE A 88 -14.60 16.12 7.79
CA ILE A 88 -13.90 17.11 8.63
C ILE A 88 -14.61 17.28 9.98
N SER A 89 -13.81 17.31 11.04
CA SER A 89 -14.27 17.74 12.36
C SER A 89 -13.36 18.80 12.97
N SER A 90 -13.94 19.96 13.29
CA SER A 90 -13.27 21.08 13.98
C SER A 90 -12.95 20.78 15.44
N SER A 91 -13.50 19.70 15.99
CA SER A 91 -13.34 19.31 17.40
C SER A 91 -13.24 17.80 17.54
N GLY A 92 -12.46 17.32 18.49
CA GLY A 92 -12.29 15.89 18.72
C GLY A 92 -10.84 15.56 19.07
N LYS A 93 -10.64 14.38 19.64
CA LYS A 93 -9.31 13.83 19.88
C LYS A 93 -8.81 13.14 18.60
N GLY A 94 -7.51 12.88 18.57
CA GLY A 94 -6.86 12.15 17.48
C GLY A 94 -5.84 12.98 16.72
N ASP A 95 -4.96 12.27 16.03
CA ASP A 95 -3.90 12.83 15.21
C ASP A 95 -4.53 13.58 14.03
N PRO A 96 -4.30 14.90 13.89
CA PRO A 96 -4.93 15.69 12.84
C PRO A 96 -4.33 15.34 11.48
N TYR A 97 -5.17 14.91 10.54
CA TYR A 97 -4.76 14.61 9.18
C TYR A 97 -5.58 15.37 8.15
N ARG A 98 -5.04 15.51 6.94
CA ARG A 98 -5.73 16.10 5.79
C ARG A 98 -5.53 15.23 4.56
N VAL A 99 -6.54 15.15 3.72
CA VAL A 99 -6.48 14.47 2.41
C VAL A 99 -6.52 15.53 1.31
N GLU A 100 -5.60 15.41 0.36
CA GLU A 100 -5.45 16.27 -0.80
C GLU A 100 -5.36 15.40 -2.05
N VAL A 101 -6.02 15.82 -3.13
CA VAL A 101 -5.99 15.11 -4.41
C VAL A 101 -5.56 16.09 -5.50
N GLU A 102 -4.64 15.66 -6.35
CA GLU A 102 -4.15 16.48 -7.46
C GLU A 102 -5.28 16.80 -8.45
N ASP A 103 -5.35 18.06 -8.87
CA ASP A 103 -6.43 18.54 -9.71
C ASP A 103 -6.39 17.91 -11.10
N GLY A 104 -7.54 17.41 -11.55
CA GLY A 104 -7.73 16.89 -12.92
C GLY A 104 -7.36 15.41 -13.11
N ILE A 105 -7.03 14.68 -12.04
CA ILE A 105 -6.59 13.27 -12.14
C ILE A 105 -7.72 12.24 -12.13
N GLY A 106 -8.98 12.68 -12.06
CA GLY A 106 -10.15 11.79 -12.08
C GLY A 106 -10.47 11.09 -10.75
N VAL A 107 -9.79 11.45 -9.66
CA VAL A 107 -10.13 11.02 -8.29
C VAL A 107 -10.88 12.16 -7.61
N ASP A 108 -12.03 11.83 -7.01
CA ASP A 108 -12.80 12.78 -6.21
C ASP A 108 -12.16 12.94 -4.81
N PRO A 109 -11.85 14.16 -4.35
CA PRO A 109 -11.20 14.37 -3.06
C PRO A 109 -11.99 13.85 -1.86
N ASP A 110 -13.30 14.03 -1.87
CA ASP A 110 -14.16 13.64 -0.74
C ASP A 110 -14.31 12.12 -0.66
N SER A 111 -14.50 11.46 -1.80
CA SER A 111 -14.52 9.99 -1.89
C SER A 111 -13.18 9.38 -1.45
N ALA A 112 -12.06 9.99 -1.85
CA ALA A 112 -10.74 9.53 -1.38
C ALA A 112 -10.57 9.72 0.14
N ALA A 113 -11.10 10.79 0.70
CA ALA A 113 -11.07 11.00 2.14
C ALA A 113 -11.92 10.00 2.91
N GLU A 114 -13.06 9.56 2.36
CA GLU A 114 -13.87 8.49 2.93
C GLU A 114 -13.10 7.15 2.96
N ASP A 115 -12.44 6.78 1.85
CA ASP A 115 -11.58 5.59 1.78
C ASP A 115 -10.46 5.65 2.84
N VAL A 116 -9.75 6.79 2.92
CA VAL A 116 -8.68 6.99 3.91
C VAL A 116 -9.21 6.94 5.34
N ALA A 117 -10.35 7.58 5.62
CA ALA A 117 -10.96 7.57 6.94
C ALA A 117 -11.34 6.15 7.36
N ALA A 118 -11.89 5.34 6.45
CA ALA A 118 -12.22 3.95 6.71
C ALA A 118 -10.96 3.13 7.05
N ILE A 119 -9.87 3.31 6.30
CA ILE A 119 -8.59 2.63 6.56
C ILE A 119 -8.01 3.02 7.93
N LEU A 120 -7.95 4.32 8.23
CA LEU A 120 -7.39 4.83 9.49
C LEU A 120 -8.23 4.44 10.72
N ALA A 121 -9.53 4.20 10.53
CA ALA A 121 -10.43 3.77 11.58
C ALA A 121 -10.57 2.24 11.71
N ASP A 122 -10.02 1.45 10.78
CA ASP A 122 -10.15 -0.01 10.79
C ASP A 122 -9.38 -0.61 11.98
N PRO A 123 -9.97 -1.55 12.75
CA PRO A 123 -9.30 -2.21 13.88
C PRO A 123 -8.04 -3.00 13.52
N ARG A 124 -7.88 -3.37 12.24
CA ARG A 124 -6.68 -4.01 11.72
C ARG A 124 -5.57 -3.01 11.38
N GLY A 125 -5.89 -1.73 11.33
CA GLY A 125 -4.99 -0.61 11.03
C GLY A 125 -4.30 -0.04 12.27
N TRP A 126 -3.76 1.17 12.14
CA TRP A 126 -3.03 1.86 13.22
C TRP A 126 -3.91 2.47 14.30
N ASN A 127 -5.21 2.19 14.34
CA ASN A 127 -6.06 2.64 15.44
C ASN A 127 -5.77 1.87 16.75
N GLU A 128 -4.95 0.82 16.71
CA GLU A 128 -4.52 -0.01 17.86
C GLU A 128 -5.70 -0.50 18.72
N GLY A 129 -6.78 -0.96 18.09
CA GLY A 129 -7.98 -1.40 18.82
C GLY A 129 -8.75 -0.25 19.47
N GLY A 130 -8.57 0.97 18.98
CA GLY A 130 -9.25 2.19 19.41
C GLY A 130 -8.48 3.07 20.41
N THR A 131 -7.23 2.71 20.75
CA THR A 131 -6.38 3.57 21.61
C THR A 131 -5.82 4.77 20.85
N ARG A 132 -5.67 4.67 19.52
CA ARG A 132 -5.33 5.77 18.62
C ARG A 132 -6.55 6.14 17.77
N SER A 133 -6.66 7.43 17.47
CA SER A 133 -7.68 7.96 16.56
C SER A 133 -7.05 8.99 15.64
N PHE A 134 -7.65 9.14 14.46
CA PHE A 134 -7.26 10.13 13.46
C PHE A 134 -8.43 11.09 13.25
N ARG A 135 -8.13 12.38 13.08
CA ARG A 135 -9.15 13.42 12.92
C ARG A 135 -8.90 14.25 11.68
N GLN A 136 -9.84 14.23 10.74
CA GLN A 136 -9.70 14.99 9.51
C GLN A 136 -9.88 16.50 9.75
N VAL A 137 -8.97 17.29 9.20
CA VAL A 137 -8.99 18.77 9.17
C VAL A 137 -8.72 19.27 7.75
N ALA A 138 -9.10 20.51 7.45
CA ALA A 138 -8.77 21.17 6.18
C ALA A 138 -7.67 22.23 6.28
N ASP A 139 -7.33 22.67 7.49
CA ASP A 139 -6.41 23.77 7.73
C ASP A 139 -4.98 23.27 8.01
N GLY A 140 -4.07 24.21 8.25
CA GLY A 140 -2.66 23.94 8.54
C GLY A 140 -2.38 23.25 9.88
N SER A 141 -3.40 22.84 10.66
CA SER A 141 -3.19 22.05 11.88
C SER A 141 -2.93 20.56 11.61
N ALA A 142 -3.07 20.10 10.35
CA ALA A 142 -2.75 18.73 9.96
C ALA A 142 -1.25 18.43 10.15
N GLY A 143 -0.93 17.46 11.02
CA GLY A 143 0.43 16.92 11.17
C GLY A 143 0.72 15.74 10.24
N LEU A 144 -0.31 15.26 9.55
CA LEU A 144 -0.26 14.23 8.50
C LEU A 144 -1.03 14.73 7.28
N VAL A 145 -0.38 14.86 6.13
CA VAL A 145 -1.00 15.28 4.88
C VAL A 145 -0.89 14.15 3.86
N ILE A 146 -2.00 13.49 3.55
CA ILE A 146 -2.07 12.40 2.58
C ILE A 146 -2.45 13.01 1.22
N ARG A 147 -1.56 12.86 0.24
CA ARG A 147 -1.67 13.46 -1.10
C ARG A 147 -1.75 12.38 -2.15
N ILE A 148 -2.82 12.33 -2.93
CA ILE A 148 -2.92 11.46 -4.11
C ILE A 148 -2.53 12.28 -5.33
N GLY A 149 -1.50 11.84 -6.05
CA GLY A 149 -1.00 12.55 -7.23
C GLY A 149 -0.46 11.61 -8.30
N THR A 150 -0.37 12.11 -9.53
CA THR A 150 0.23 11.42 -10.67
C THR A 150 1.66 10.95 -10.38
N PRO A 151 2.16 9.94 -11.11
CA PRO A 151 3.56 9.49 -11.02
C PRO A 151 4.58 10.63 -11.01
N ALA A 152 4.53 11.52 -11.99
CA ALA A 152 5.48 12.64 -12.10
C ALA A 152 5.38 13.63 -10.93
N THR A 153 4.17 13.89 -10.42
CA THR A 153 3.96 14.77 -9.26
C THR A 153 4.46 14.12 -7.98
N THR A 154 4.25 12.80 -7.84
CA THR A 154 4.77 12.00 -6.72
C THR A 154 6.29 12.03 -6.70
N ASP A 155 6.95 11.70 -7.82
CA ASP A 155 8.41 11.75 -7.96
C ASP A 155 8.99 13.11 -7.59
N LYS A 156 8.38 14.19 -8.10
CA LYS A 156 8.83 15.56 -7.82
C LYS A 156 8.73 15.91 -6.33
N LEU A 157 7.66 15.51 -5.65
CA LEU A 157 7.45 15.84 -4.24
C LEU A 157 8.29 14.95 -3.32
N CYS A 158 8.41 13.66 -3.64
CA CYS A 158 9.29 12.73 -2.93
C CYS A 158 10.77 13.10 -3.09
N GLY A 159 11.19 13.55 -4.27
CA GLY A 159 12.55 13.99 -4.54
C GLY A 159 13.00 15.22 -3.73
N GLN A 160 12.08 16.00 -3.16
CA GLN A 160 12.43 17.08 -2.22
C GLN A 160 12.97 16.56 -0.88
N TYR A 161 12.77 15.26 -0.62
CA TYR A 161 13.27 14.53 0.54
C TYR A 161 14.35 13.51 0.16
N ASP A 162 14.96 13.65 -1.03
CA ASP A 162 15.96 12.73 -1.58
C ASP A 162 15.45 11.29 -1.75
N LEU A 163 14.14 11.12 -1.97
CA LEU A 163 13.51 9.82 -2.22
C LEU A 163 13.23 9.63 -3.71
N ASP A 164 13.71 8.52 -4.27
CA ASP A 164 13.46 8.11 -5.66
C ASP A 164 12.35 7.07 -5.72
N THR A 165 11.20 7.47 -6.26
CA THR A 165 10.02 6.61 -6.43
C THR A 165 9.94 5.96 -7.81
N GLY A 166 10.79 6.36 -8.76
CA GLY A 166 10.84 5.83 -10.13
C GLY A 166 9.51 5.84 -10.88
N GLY A 167 8.59 6.75 -10.55
CA GLY A 167 7.24 6.81 -11.10
C GLY A 167 6.26 5.76 -10.57
N GLU A 168 6.71 4.87 -9.68
CA GLU A 168 5.99 3.62 -9.40
C GLU A 168 5.54 3.46 -7.95
N VAL A 169 6.24 4.05 -6.98
CA VAL A 169 5.92 3.84 -5.55
C VAL A 169 5.50 5.12 -4.84
N ASN A 170 4.98 4.93 -3.63
CA ASN A 170 4.62 6.00 -2.71
C ASN A 170 5.86 6.46 -1.93
N CYS A 171 5.72 7.53 -1.15
CA CYS A 171 6.72 7.90 -0.18
C CYS A 171 6.13 8.67 1.00
N ARG A 172 6.89 8.75 2.10
CA ARG A 172 6.64 9.64 3.22
C ARG A 172 7.81 10.60 3.41
N GLY A 173 7.53 11.90 3.46
CA GLY A 173 8.51 12.97 3.65
C GLY A 173 7.96 14.12 4.50
N GLY A 174 8.59 14.41 5.64
CA GLY A 174 8.10 15.43 6.59
C GLY A 174 6.70 15.08 7.15
N GLU A 175 5.70 15.92 6.89
CA GLU A 175 4.30 15.61 7.25
C GLU A 175 3.55 14.95 6.09
N ASN A 176 4.15 14.86 4.90
CA ASN A 176 3.49 14.42 3.69
C ASN A 176 3.62 12.91 3.49
N VAL A 177 2.51 12.28 3.17
CA VAL A 177 2.40 10.94 2.59
C VAL A 177 1.96 11.13 1.14
N MET A 178 2.85 10.82 0.20
CA MET A 178 2.58 10.88 -1.23
C MET A 178 2.12 9.52 -1.73
N VAL A 179 0.88 9.46 -2.19
CA VAL A 179 0.25 8.28 -2.78
C VAL A 179 0.28 8.41 -4.29
N ASN A 180 0.95 7.46 -4.94
CA ASN A 180 1.04 7.40 -6.38
C ASN A 180 -0.32 6.98 -6.99
N LEU A 181 -0.85 7.77 -7.92
CA LEU A 181 -2.16 7.56 -8.53
C LEU A 181 -2.29 6.20 -9.22
N ARG A 182 -1.23 5.73 -9.88
CA ARG A 182 -1.22 4.41 -10.53
C ARG A 182 -1.47 3.31 -9.51
N ARG A 183 -0.85 3.43 -8.34
CA ARG A 183 -1.01 2.50 -7.22
C ARG A 183 -2.39 2.60 -6.58
N TRP A 184 -2.92 3.81 -6.45
CA TRP A 184 -4.27 4.06 -5.94
C TRP A 184 -5.36 3.42 -6.82
N LEU A 185 -5.23 3.54 -8.15
CA LEU A 185 -6.26 3.07 -9.09
C LEU A 185 -6.11 1.59 -9.46
N LEU A 186 -4.87 1.09 -9.60
CA LEU A 186 -4.62 -0.24 -10.19
C LEU A 186 -4.12 -1.26 -9.18
N GLY A 187 -3.70 -0.83 -7.99
CA GLY A 187 -3.00 -1.70 -7.07
C GLY A 187 -1.54 -1.96 -7.47
N SER A 188 -1.03 -3.15 -7.13
CA SER A 188 0.30 -3.64 -7.53
C SER A 188 0.18 -4.98 -8.26
N PRO A 189 0.96 -5.22 -9.32
CA PRO A 189 1.00 -6.52 -9.99
C PRO A 189 1.53 -7.66 -9.12
N THR A 190 2.19 -7.36 -8.00
CA THR A 190 2.73 -8.33 -7.05
C THR A 190 1.88 -8.52 -5.80
N PHE A 191 0.74 -7.82 -5.71
CA PHE A 191 -0.21 -7.94 -4.62
C PHE A 191 -1.43 -8.73 -5.08
N ASP A 192 -1.73 -9.83 -4.38
CA ASP A 192 -2.88 -10.67 -4.66
C ASP A 192 -4.11 -10.14 -3.90
N GLY A 193 -4.75 -9.12 -4.48
CA GLY A 193 -5.95 -8.49 -3.92
C GLY A 193 -6.49 -7.37 -4.80
N THR A 194 -7.58 -6.73 -4.34
CA THR A 194 -8.24 -5.65 -5.09
C THR A 194 -7.48 -4.34 -5.02
N ALA A 195 -7.80 -3.37 -5.89
CA ALA A 195 -7.22 -2.03 -5.80
C ALA A 195 -7.66 -1.35 -4.48
N ALA A 196 -8.91 -1.54 -4.06
CA ALA A 196 -9.38 -1.08 -2.74
C ALA A 196 -8.56 -1.67 -1.57
N GLU A 197 -8.26 -2.97 -1.60
CA GLU A 197 -7.41 -3.60 -0.59
C GLU A 197 -5.97 -3.08 -0.65
N TYR A 198 -5.45 -2.83 -1.85
CA TYR A 198 -4.12 -2.23 -2.01
C TYR A 198 -4.06 -0.78 -1.51
N ARG A 199 -5.15 0.00 -1.60
CA ARG A 199 -5.25 1.33 -0.97
C ARG A 199 -5.05 1.24 0.54
N ALA A 200 -5.61 0.22 1.19
CA ALA A 200 -5.36 -0.03 2.61
C ALA A 200 -3.87 -0.31 2.88
N LEU A 201 -3.22 -1.14 2.06
CA LEU A 201 -1.79 -1.43 2.20
C LEU A 201 -0.95 -0.15 2.11
N ILE A 202 -1.12 0.65 1.06
CA ILE A 202 -0.27 1.82 0.83
C ILE A 202 -0.49 2.91 1.88
N ILE A 203 -1.73 3.12 2.33
CA ILE A 203 -2.01 4.05 3.43
C ILE A 203 -1.39 3.54 4.73
N ASN A 204 -1.58 2.27 5.09
CA ASN A 204 -0.99 1.70 6.30
C ASN A 204 0.55 1.73 6.26
N HIS A 205 1.18 1.47 5.11
CA HIS A 205 2.63 1.49 4.96
C HIS A 205 3.19 2.90 5.21
N GLU A 206 2.67 3.90 4.51
CA GLU A 206 3.18 5.28 4.61
C GLU A 206 2.82 5.95 5.94
N VAL A 207 1.64 5.64 6.49
CA VAL A 207 1.26 6.10 7.84
C VAL A 207 2.09 5.39 8.91
N GLY A 208 2.48 4.13 8.68
CA GLY A 208 3.45 3.43 9.54
C GLY A 208 4.79 4.16 9.58
N HIS A 209 5.32 4.59 8.42
CA HIS A 209 6.50 5.46 8.37
C HIS A 209 6.27 6.81 9.07
N TRP A 210 5.06 7.39 8.97
CA TRP A 210 4.72 8.61 9.69
C TRP A 210 4.76 8.42 11.22
N LEU A 211 4.28 7.27 11.70
CA LEU A 211 4.29 6.84 13.11
C LEU A 211 5.68 6.37 13.60
N GLY A 212 6.66 6.25 12.71
CA GLY A 212 8.05 5.89 13.06
C GLY A 212 8.38 4.40 12.92
N HIS A 213 7.54 3.61 12.25
CA HIS A 213 7.87 2.24 11.89
C HIS A 213 8.84 2.20 10.72
N GLY A 214 9.90 1.41 10.82
CA GLY A 214 10.79 1.10 9.70
C GLY A 214 10.25 -0.04 8.86
N HIS A 215 10.96 -0.37 7.78
CA HIS A 215 10.62 -1.51 6.95
C HIS A 215 10.79 -2.84 7.68
N GLU A 216 9.97 -3.81 7.29
CA GLU A 216 10.06 -5.21 7.69
C GLU A 216 10.13 -6.11 6.46
N THR A 217 10.49 -7.38 6.63
CA THR A 217 10.51 -8.39 5.56
C THR A 217 9.64 -9.59 5.92
N CYS A 218 9.38 -10.44 4.93
CA CYS A 218 8.57 -11.64 5.09
C CYS A 218 9.05 -12.51 6.27
N PRO A 219 8.20 -12.79 7.28
CA PRO A 219 8.55 -13.64 8.43
C PRO A 219 8.63 -15.14 8.11
N GLY A 220 8.21 -15.55 6.92
CA GLY A 220 8.37 -16.91 6.41
C GLY A 220 7.29 -17.30 5.40
N PRO A 221 7.53 -18.35 4.60
CA PRO A 221 6.59 -18.79 3.57
C PRO A 221 5.18 -19.08 4.11
N GLY A 222 4.17 -18.67 3.36
CA GLY A 222 2.75 -18.85 3.69
C GLY A 222 2.23 -17.98 4.83
N ARG A 223 3.10 -17.16 5.46
CA ARG A 223 2.67 -16.18 6.46
C ARG A 223 2.23 -14.88 5.80
N PRO A 224 1.35 -14.08 6.44
CA PRO A 224 1.04 -12.74 5.97
C PRO A 224 2.29 -11.88 5.88
N ALA A 225 2.47 -11.18 4.76
CA ALA A 225 3.48 -10.15 4.66
C ALA A 225 3.15 -8.98 5.61
N PRO A 226 4.12 -8.43 6.35
CA PRO A 226 3.87 -7.26 7.17
C PRO A 226 3.41 -6.06 6.32
N ALA A 227 2.55 -5.20 6.88
CA ALA A 227 2.17 -3.95 6.20
C ALA A 227 3.41 -3.06 5.94
N MET A 228 4.42 -3.14 6.81
CA MET A 228 5.71 -2.44 6.66
C MET A 228 6.70 -3.13 5.70
N MET A 229 6.29 -4.23 5.06
CA MET A 229 7.07 -4.84 3.98
C MET A 229 6.81 -4.11 2.66
N GLN A 230 7.87 -3.88 1.88
CA GLN A 230 7.75 -3.36 0.52
C GLN A 230 7.22 -4.44 -0.45
N GLN A 231 5.95 -4.83 -0.29
CA GLN A 231 5.34 -5.96 -1.01
C GLN A 231 5.36 -5.78 -2.53
N ILE A 232 5.35 -4.54 -3.01
CA ILE A 232 5.52 -4.24 -4.44
C ILE A 232 6.84 -4.79 -5.01
N LYS A 233 7.89 -4.90 -4.18
CA LYS A 233 9.20 -5.48 -4.54
C LYS A 233 9.23 -7.02 -4.45
N GLY A 234 8.10 -7.66 -4.20
CA GLY A 234 7.94 -9.12 -4.12
C GLY A 234 7.74 -9.63 -2.70
N LEU A 235 6.97 -10.72 -2.58
CA LEU A 235 6.47 -11.25 -1.30
C LEU A 235 7.40 -12.26 -0.60
N LYS A 236 8.46 -12.73 -1.26
CA LYS A 236 9.44 -13.69 -0.69
C LYS A 236 8.78 -14.94 -0.05
N GLY A 237 7.69 -15.42 -0.65
CA GLY A 237 6.93 -16.58 -0.17
C GLY A 237 5.81 -16.26 0.82
N CYS A 238 5.70 -15.04 1.32
CA CYS A 238 4.56 -14.60 2.12
C CYS A 238 3.28 -14.47 1.25
N THR A 239 2.13 -14.46 1.92
CA THR A 239 0.85 -14.07 1.32
C THR A 239 0.67 -12.55 1.40
N SER A 240 -0.03 -11.96 0.42
CA SER A 240 -0.38 -10.54 0.42
C SER A 240 -1.21 -10.18 1.65
N ASN A 241 -0.94 -9.00 2.22
CA ASN A 241 -1.69 -8.50 3.38
C ASN A 241 -1.60 -6.98 3.44
N ALA A 242 -2.74 -6.32 3.64
CA ALA A 242 -2.82 -4.86 3.68
C ALA A 242 -2.72 -4.24 5.07
N TRP A 243 -2.76 -5.06 6.14
CA TRP A 243 -3.05 -4.58 7.49
C TRP A 243 -1.93 -4.87 8.48
N PRO A 244 -1.58 -3.92 9.37
CA PRO A 244 -0.56 -4.13 10.40
C PRO A 244 -1.00 -5.09 11.52
N TYR A 245 -2.30 -5.25 11.76
CA TYR A 245 -2.84 -6.14 12.78
C TYR A 245 -3.88 -7.11 12.21
N THR A 246 -4.03 -8.26 12.87
CA THR A 246 -5.21 -9.12 12.69
C THR A 246 -6.46 -8.46 13.29
N ALA A 247 -7.65 -8.99 12.97
CA ALA A 247 -8.92 -8.45 13.49
C ALA A 247 -9.04 -8.52 15.02
N ASP A 248 -8.32 -9.43 15.68
CA ASP A 248 -8.22 -9.56 17.14
C ASP A 248 -7.07 -8.73 17.75
N GLY A 249 -6.35 -7.93 16.94
CA GLY A 249 -5.34 -6.98 17.41
C GLY A 249 -3.92 -7.55 17.55
N THR A 250 -3.63 -8.72 16.97
CA THR A 250 -2.26 -9.26 16.95
C THR A 250 -1.45 -8.58 15.85
N TYR A 251 -0.29 -8.01 16.19
CA TYR A 251 0.60 -7.39 15.21
C TYR A 251 1.17 -8.42 14.22
N LEU A 252 1.01 -8.15 12.93
CA LEU A 252 1.50 -8.97 11.82
C LEU A 252 2.90 -8.51 11.40
N GLY A 253 3.86 -8.70 12.31
CA GLY A 253 5.24 -8.25 12.13
C GLY A 253 6.19 -9.26 11.47
N GLY A 254 7.25 -8.73 10.88
CA GLY A 254 8.39 -9.51 10.37
C GLY A 254 9.74 -8.97 10.84
N PRO A 255 10.87 -9.59 10.45
CA PRO A 255 12.20 -9.08 10.76
C PRO A 255 12.37 -7.68 10.16
N SER A 256 12.95 -6.75 10.93
CA SER A 256 13.26 -5.40 10.45
C SER A 256 14.31 -5.43 9.34
N VAL A 257 14.18 -4.52 8.37
CA VAL A 257 15.21 -4.29 7.35
C VAL A 257 15.61 -2.81 7.32
N PRO A 258 16.90 -2.50 7.05
CA PRO A 258 17.38 -1.12 6.92
C PRO A 258 16.71 -0.33 5.80
#